data_AF-A0A959FXW1-F1
#
_entry.id   AF-A0A959FXW1-F1
#
_cell.length_a   1.000
_cell.length_b   1.000
_cell.length_c   1.000
_cell.angle_alpha   90.00
_cell.angle_beta   90.00
_cell.angle_gamma   90.00
#
_symmetry.space_group_name_H-M   'P 1'
#
loop_
_entity.id
_entity.type
_entity.pdbx_description
1 polymer ?
#
loop_
_entity_poly.entity_id
_entity_poly.type
_entity_poly.pdbx_seq_one_letter_code
_entity_poly.pdbx_strand_id
1 'polypeptide(L)'
;GHQAYLTPGADPSQTVFNSNINLEHTYPKSKGTGGTLAENDMHHLFPSRADVNNDRGSHPLLEVNDNQTERWYYLDQTVNSIPGAQIDRYSEAILNDRFEPREDHKGNAARAVFYVYTMYYTNVIAADPDFFEIQRETLCQWHYLDPVDSLEWVRNQRIAGYQDDKPNPFILDCTLAARTYCGDVSGECLGINALPIAPDQAVTLHLFPNPTQERVQLEWTLPEQSAVQFRISDALGKTIRQWTATPGQHKEEIELKGLPVGLYQVQLSTAYYQIYRQLVITAR
;
A
#
# COMPACT_ATOMS: atom_id res chain seq x y z
N GLY A 1 -8.69 7.33 1.81
CA GLY A 1 -7.85 8.49 1.47
C GLY A 1 -8.73 9.69 1.19
N HIS A 2 -8.14 10.89 1.08
CA HIS A 2 -8.80 12.07 0.51
C HIS A 2 -9.24 11.77 -0.94
N GLN A 3 -10.44 12.19 -1.33
CA GLN A 3 -11.02 11.87 -2.63
C GLN A 3 -11.44 13.15 -3.35
N ALA A 4 -11.23 13.19 -4.66
CA ALA A 4 -11.69 14.26 -5.54
C ALA A 4 -12.71 13.69 -6.54
N TYR A 5 -13.82 14.40 -6.73
CA TYR A 5 -14.79 14.00 -7.74
C TYR A 5 -14.28 14.40 -9.12
N LEU A 6 -14.12 13.42 -10.01
CA LEU A 6 -13.77 13.66 -11.40
C LEU A 6 -15.04 13.91 -12.22
N THR A 7 -15.25 15.15 -12.66
CA THR A 7 -16.31 15.47 -13.60
C THR A 7 -16.08 14.70 -14.91
N PRO A 8 -17.05 13.91 -15.41
CA PRO A 8 -16.89 13.17 -16.65
C PRO A 8 -16.48 14.08 -17.82
N GLY A 9 -15.40 13.73 -18.50
CA GLY A 9 -14.85 14.50 -19.63
C GLY A 9 -13.96 15.68 -19.26
N ALA A 10 -13.78 15.99 -17.96
CA ALA A 10 -12.78 16.97 -17.52
C ALA A 10 -11.38 16.37 -17.51
N ASP A 11 -10.36 17.22 -17.65
CA ASP A 11 -8.96 16.81 -17.49
C ASP A 11 -8.75 16.32 -16.04
N PRO A 12 -8.35 15.06 -15.84
CA PRO A 12 -8.14 14.51 -14.50
C PRO A 12 -7.07 15.26 -13.71
N SER A 13 -5.99 15.69 -14.35
CA SER A 13 -4.87 16.37 -13.70
C SER A 13 -5.31 17.73 -13.18
N GLN A 14 -6.04 18.51 -14.01
CA GLN A 14 -6.55 19.81 -13.60
C GLN A 14 -7.61 19.68 -12.50
N THR A 15 -8.47 18.66 -12.59
CA THR A 15 -9.53 18.42 -11.59
C THR A 15 -8.94 18.05 -10.23
N VAL A 16 -7.95 17.17 -10.23
CA VAL A 16 -7.25 16.71 -9.02
C VAL A 16 -6.44 17.86 -8.40
N PHE A 17 -5.75 18.66 -9.21
CA PHE A 17 -5.03 19.86 -8.76
C PHE A 17 -5.97 20.87 -8.08
N ASN A 18 -7.10 21.19 -8.73
CA ASN A 18 -8.11 22.09 -8.16
C ASN A 18 -8.77 21.53 -6.89
N SER A 19 -8.63 20.22 -6.63
CA SER A 19 -9.13 19.53 -5.45
C SER A 19 -8.06 19.38 -4.35
N ASN A 20 -7.02 20.21 -4.39
CA ASN A 20 -5.93 20.28 -3.42
C ASN A 20 -5.04 19.02 -3.38
N ILE A 21 -4.90 18.30 -4.49
CA ILE A 21 -3.99 17.17 -4.63
C ILE A 21 -2.88 17.51 -5.62
N ASN A 22 -1.64 17.40 -5.17
CA ASN A 22 -0.43 17.63 -5.95
C ASN A 22 0.36 16.33 -6.16
N LEU A 23 1.27 16.40 -7.13
CA LEU A 23 2.29 15.38 -7.36
C LEU A 23 3.40 15.51 -6.32
N GLU A 24 3.57 14.48 -5.50
CA GLU A 24 4.66 14.31 -4.55
C GLU A 24 5.83 13.61 -5.21
N HIS A 25 7.03 14.19 -5.10
CA HIS A 25 8.28 13.61 -5.56
C HIS A 25 9.00 12.98 -4.37
N THR A 26 8.78 11.69 -4.07
CA THR A 26 9.35 11.02 -2.87
C THR A 26 10.85 11.23 -2.76
N TYR A 27 11.57 11.22 -3.89
CA TYR A 27 12.92 11.76 -3.95
C TYR A 27 12.87 13.21 -4.49
N PRO A 28 13.15 14.23 -3.65
CA PRO A 28 12.83 15.63 -4.00
C PRO A 28 13.56 16.14 -5.24
N LYS A 29 12.88 16.99 -6.00
CA LYS A 29 13.47 17.66 -7.18
C LYS A 29 14.75 18.42 -6.87
N SER A 30 14.78 19.10 -5.73
CA SER A 30 15.94 19.85 -5.22
C SER A 30 17.15 18.96 -4.88
N LYS A 31 16.96 17.63 -4.75
CA LYS A 31 17.99 16.64 -4.42
C LYS A 31 18.49 15.86 -5.64
N GLY A 32 18.30 16.42 -6.84
CA GLY A 32 18.91 15.92 -8.07
C GLY A 32 17.95 15.21 -9.02
N THR A 33 16.65 15.13 -8.72
CA THR A 33 15.67 14.62 -9.70
C THR A 33 15.16 15.71 -10.65
N GLY A 34 15.15 16.98 -10.24
CA GLY A 34 14.63 18.09 -11.04
C GLY A 34 15.42 18.34 -12.33
N GLY A 35 14.73 18.50 -13.45
CA GLY A 35 15.32 18.69 -14.77
C GLY A 35 15.96 17.44 -15.36
N THR A 36 15.80 16.27 -14.73
CA THR A 36 16.37 15.00 -15.17
C THR A 36 15.28 14.03 -15.61
N LEU A 37 15.68 12.88 -16.16
CA LEU A 37 14.73 11.79 -16.45
C LEU A 37 13.99 11.30 -15.19
N ALA A 38 14.61 11.43 -14.01
CA ALA A 38 13.98 11.05 -12.75
C ALA A 38 12.77 11.92 -12.40
N GLU A 39 12.68 13.17 -12.85
CA GLU A 39 11.58 14.07 -12.49
C GLU A 39 10.20 13.49 -12.86
N ASN A 40 10.14 12.74 -13.95
CA ASN A 40 8.91 12.18 -14.50
C ASN A 40 8.80 10.66 -14.33
N ASP A 41 9.71 10.03 -13.58
CA ASP A 41 9.64 8.60 -13.31
C ASP A 41 8.59 8.30 -12.25
N MET A 42 7.50 7.67 -12.66
CA MET A 42 6.35 7.39 -11.82
C MET A 42 6.63 6.46 -10.65
N HIS A 43 7.75 5.71 -10.63
CA HIS A 43 8.04 4.79 -9.52
C HIS A 43 8.23 5.49 -8.17
N HIS A 44 8.53 6.80 -8.15
CA HIS A 44 8.63 7.59 -6.92
C HIS A 44 7.59 8.73 -6.80
N LEU A 45 6.67 8.83 -7.76
CA LEU A 45 5.66 9.87 -7.80
C LEU A 45 4.34 9.41 -7.15
N PHE A 46 3.84 10.16 -6.17
CA PHE A 46 2.59 9.82 -5.47
C PHE A 46 1.64 11.01 -5.41
N PRO A 47 0.32 10.80 -5.36
CA PRO A 47 -0.61 11.87 -5.06
C PRO A 47 -0.52 12.23 -3.57
N SER A 48 -0.42 13.52 -3.27
CA SER A 48 -0.42 14.04 -1.90
C SER A 48 -1.29 15.30 -1.82
N ARG A 49 -1.84 15.61 -0.64
CA ARG A 49 -2.50 16.90 -0.43
C ARG A 49 -1.46 18.02 -0.55
N ALA A 50 -1.85 19.16 -1.13
CA ALA A 50 -0.91 20.23 -1.43
C ALA A 50 -0.23 20.80 -0.17
N ASP A 51 -0.94 20.89 0.95
CA ASP A 51 -0.39 21.36 2.23
C ASP A 51 0.58 20.36 2.83
N VAL A 52 0.27 19.06 2.78
CA VAL A 52 1.17 17.98 3.21
C VAL A 52 2.44 17.96 2.37
N ASN A 53 2.33 18.04 1.05
CA ASN A 53 3.48 18.11 0.14
C ASN A 53 4.34 19.36 0.41
N ASN A 54 3.71 20.52 0.65
CA ASN A 54 4.41 21.75 1.00
C ASN A 54 5.21 21.60 2.30
N ASP A 55 4.61 21.04 3.35
CA ASP A 55 5.29 20.86 4.64
C ASP A 55 6.33 19.73 4.60
N ARG A 56 6.12 18.69 3.77
CA ARG A 56 7.11 17.65 3.50
C ARG A 56 8.35 18.22 2.81
N GLY A 57 8.15 19.16 1.89
CA GLY A 57 9.22 19.91 1.23
C GLY A 57 10.30 19.02 0.61
N SER A 58 11.55 19.22 1.03
CA SER A 58 12.69 18.39 0.64
C SER A 58 13.37 17.75 1.86
N HIS A 59 12.60 17.56 2.93
CA HIS A 59 13.09 16.99 4.18
C HIS A 59 13.34 15.49 4.03
N PRO A 60 14.38 14.96 4.71
CA PRO A 60 14.62 13.53 4.76
C PRO A 60 13.44 12.81 5.39
N LEU A 61 13.22 11.58 4.94
CA LEU A 61 12.20 10.71 5.49
C LEU A 61 12.79 9.96 6.68
N LEU A 62 12.30 10.28 7.88
CA LEU A 62 12.84 9.76 9.13
C LEU A 62 11.68 9.52 10.11
N GLU A 63 11.91 8.66 11.10
CA GLU A 63 11.05 8.55 12.26
C GLU A 63 10.99 9.90 13.02
N VAL A 64 9.80 10.22 13.50
CA VAL A 64 9.44 11.39 14.27
C VAL A 64 8.95 10.88 15.63
N ASN A 65 9.43 11.47 16.71
CA ASN A 65 8.88 11.18 18.02
C ASN A 65 7.54 11.90 18.18
N ASP A 66 6.47 11.20 18.57
CA ASP A 66 5.12 11.79 18.74
C ASP A 66 5.11 13.06 19.59
N ASN A 67 5.97 13.14 20.61
CA ASN A 67 6.05 14.30 21.51
C ASN A 67 6.76 15.51 20.89
N GLN A 68 7.44 15.30 19.77
CA GLN A 68 8.14 16.31 18.99
C GLN A 68 7.36 16.66 17.71
N THR A 69 6.37 15.85 17.32
CA THR A 69 5.56 16.07 16.12
C THR A 69 4.80 17.39 16.19
N GLU A 70 5.06 18.27 15.21
CA GLU A 70 4.43 19.58 15.12
C GLU A 70 3.13 19.54 14.32
N ARG A 71 3.06 18.69 13.28
CA ARG A 71 1.87 18.50 12.47
C ARG A 71 1.60 17.04 12.13
N TRP A 72 0.33 16.69 12.16
CA TRP A 72 -0.21 15.37 11.90
C TRP A 72 -1.23 15.46 10.77
N TYR A 73 -1.18 14.52 9.81
CA TYR A 73 -2.05 14.55 8.63
C TYR A 73 -2.77 13.22 8.41
N TYR A 74 -4.10 13.24 8.36
CA TYR A 74 -4.91 12.06 8.02
C TYR A 74 -6.16 12.46 7.24
N LEU A 75 -6.41 11.79 6.11
CA LEU A 75 -7.51 12.12 5.19
C LEU A 75 -7.49 13.62 4.81
N ASP A 76 -8.55 14.36 5.14
CA ASP A 76 -8.72 15.79 4.93
C ASP A 76 -8.35 16.63 6.17
N GLN A 77 -7.80 16.01 7.21
CA GLN A 77 -7.49 16.64 8.48
C GLN A 77 -6.00 16.98 8.62
N THR A 78 -5.74 18.09 9.31
CA THR A 78 -4.41 18.48 9.80
C THR A 78 -4.58 18.88 11.25
N VAL A 79 -3.84 18.26 12.17
CA VAL A 79 -3.88 18.58 13.60
C VAL A 79 -2.48 18.86 14.13
N ASN A 80 -2.38 19.71 15.16
CA ASN A 80 -1.12 20.20 15.71
C ASN A 80 -0.85 19.64 17.12
N SER A 81 -1.47 18.51 17.44
CA SER A 81 -1.35 17.81 18.72
C SER A 81 -1.54 16.32 18.48
N ILE A 82 -0.90 15.50 19.31
CA ILE A 82 -0.96 14.03 19.23
C ILE A 82 -2.43 13.56 19.09
N PRO A 83 -2.79 12.82 18.02
CA PRO A 83 -4.13 12.28 17.84
C PRO A 83 -4.53 11.34 18.99
N GLY A 84 -5.80 11.41 19.41
CA GLY A 84 -6.29 10.60 20.55
C GLY A 84 -6.49 9.11 20.26
N ALA A 85 -6.45 8.70 18.98
CA ALA A 85 -6.55 7.31 18.53
C ALA A 85 -6.05 7.17 17.10
N GLN A 86 -5.66 5.94 16.71
CA GLN A 86 -5.22 5.62 15.35
C GLN A 86 -4.04 6.47 14.86
N ILE A 87 -3.08 6.71 15.76
CA ILE A 87 -1.87 7.53 15.52
C ILE A 87 -1.15 7.05 14.24
N ASP A 88 -1.00 5.73 14.08
CA ASP A 88 -0.41 5.03 12.93
C ASP A 88 -1.04 5.39 11.56
N ARG A 89 -2.22 6.01 11.55
CA ARG A 89 -2.90 6.45 10.31
C ARG A 89 -2.49 7.85 9.87
N TYR A 90 -1.73 8.58 10.67
CA TYR A 90 -1.30 9.93 10.38
C TYR A 90 0.11 9.92 9.81
N SER A 91 0.38 10.83 8.87
CA SER A 91 1.75 11.26 8.59
C SER A 91 2.15 12.31 9.60
N GLU A 92 3.44 12.43 9.87
CA GLU A 92 3.99 13.31 10.89
C GLU A 92 5.07 14.22 10.32
N ALA A 93 5.15 15.45 10.84
CA ALA A 93 6.20 16.39 10.48
C ALA A 93 6.75 17.12 11.70
N ILE A 94 8.07 17.22 11.75
CA ILE A 94 8.78 18.30 12.45
C ILE A 94 9.10 19.33 11.37
N LEU A 95 8.49 20.50 11.45
CA LEU A 95 8.50 21.45 10.35
C LEU A 95 9.93 21.96 10.11
N ASN A 96 10.33 22.00 8.84
CA ASN A 96 11.68 22.36 8.42
C ASN A 96 12.78 21.37 8.82
N ASP A 97 12.46 20.18 9.33
CA ASP A 97 13.46 19.17 9.74
C ASP A 97 13.27 17.84 9.02
N ARG A 98 12.19 17.10 9.31
CA ARG A 98 11.94 15.74 8.81
C ARG A 98 10.45 15.45 8.61
N PHE A 99 10.16 14.43 7.81
CA PHE A 99 8.81 13.96 7.56
C PHE A 99 8.72 12.45 7.71
N GLU A 100 7.66 11.99 8.36
CA GLU A 100 7.33 10.57 8.50
C GLU A 100 6.01 10.30 7.75
N PRO A 101 6.03 9.45 6.72
CA PRO A 101 4.79 8.97 6.10
C PRO A 101 4.00 8.08 7.08
N ARG A 102 2.70 7.94 6.83
CA ARG A 102 1.85 6.95 7.52
C ARG A 102 2.52 5.57 7.54
N GLU A 103 2.25 4.80 8.59
CA GLU A 103 2.82 3.46 8.76
C GLU A 103 2.59 2.56 7.55
N ASP A 104 1.39 2.63 6.97
CA ASP A 104 0.97 1.88 5.77
C ASP A 104 1.62 2.34 4.45
N HIS A 105 2.59 3.27 4.51
CA HIS A 105 3.27 3.83 3.35
C HIS A 105 4.80 3.89 3.49
N LYS A 106 5.34 3.60 4.68
CA LYS A 106 6.78 3.70 4.98
C LYS A 106 7.63 2.85 4.04
N GLY A 107 7.21 1.63 3.77
CA GLY A 107 7.88 0.69 2.88
C GLY A 107 7.80 1.13 1.41
N ASN A 108 6.65 1.69 0.98
CA ASN A 108 6.52 2.27 -0.35
C ASN A 108 7.54 3.40 -0.57
N ALA A 109 7.64 4.31 0.40
CA ALA A 109 8.56 5.43 0.34
C ALA A 109 10.01 4.96 0.31
N ALA A 110 10.36 3.96 1.15
CA ALA A 110 11.68 3.34 1.14
C ALA A 110 12.05 2.75 -0.23
N ARG A 111 11.18 1.92 -0.82
CA ARG A 111 11.42 1.29 -2.11
C ARG A 111 11.45 2.29 -3.27
N ALA A 112 10.71 3.40 -3.18
CA ALA A 112 10.79 4.51 -4.11
C ALA A 112 12.14 5.25 -4.02
N VAL A 113 12.64 5.52 -2.81
CA VAL A 113 13.95 6.17 -2.61
C VAL A 113 15.09 5.26 -3.07
N PHE A 114 15.08 3.97 -2.71
CA PHE A 114 16.08 3.01 -3.18
C PHE A 114 16.13 2.96 -4.71
N TYR A 115 14.97 2.91 -5.37
CA TYR A 115 14.87 2.93 -6.81
C TYR A 115 15.54 4.16 -7.44
N VAL A 116 15.18 5.36 -6.97
CA VAL A 116 15.75 6.59 -7.54
C VAL A 116 17.25 6.66 -7.29
N TYR A 117 17.69 6.32 -6.08
CA TYR A 117 19.11 6.33 -5.74
C TYR A 117 19.91 5.34 -6.59
N THR A 118 19.36 4.16 -6.90
CA THR A 118 20.00 3.19 -7.79
C THR A 118 20.00 3.64 -9.26
N MET A 119 18.85 4.03 -9.80
CA MET A 119 18.68 4.27 -11.24
C MET A 119 19.24 5.61 -11.70
N TYR A 120 19.23 6.61 -10.82
CA TYR A 120 19.66 7.99 -11.10
C TYR A 120 20.84 8.42 -10.22
N TYR A 121 21.64 7.45 -9.78
CA TYR A 121 22.77 7.63 -8.87
C TYR A 121 23.63 8.85 -9.21
N THR A 122 24.04 8.99 -10.48
CA THR A 122 24.92 10.07 -10.93
C THR A 122 24.30 11.46 -10.74
N ASN A 123 22.99 11.61 -10.91
CA ASN A 123 22.30 12.88 -10.73
C ASN A 123 22.15 13.23 -9.25
N VAL A 124 21.75 12.25 -8.43
CA VAL A 124 21.44 12.50 -7.02
C VAL A 124 22.70 12.73 -6.19
N ILE A 125 23.79 11.98 -6.42
CA ILE A 125 25.05 12.23 -5.71
C ILE A 125 25.71 13.55 -6.09
N ALA A 126 25.48 14.02 -7.32
CA ALA A 126 26.01 15.31 -7.78
C ALA A 126 25.27 16.48 -7.14
N ALA A 127 24.00 16.30 -6.78
CA ALA A 127 23.18 17.32 -6.15
C ALA A 127 23.33 17.33 -4.62
N ASP A 128 23.23 16.17 -3.98
CA ASP A 128 23.34 16.01 -2.53
C ASP A 128 23.77 14.57 -2.18
N PRO A 129 25.07 14.31 -1.98
CA PRO A 129 25.58 12.97 -1.72
C PRO A 129 25.16 12.41 -0.36
N ASP A 130 24.84 13.27 0.61
CA ASP A 130 24.52 12.86 1.98
C ASP A 130 23.02 12.61 2.19
N PHE A 131 22.16 13.13 1.29
CA PHE A 131 20.71 13.05 1.44
C PHE A 131 20.19 11.61 1.60
N PHE A 132 20.73 10.66 0.85
CA PHE A 132 20.33 9.25 1.00
C PHE A 132 20.88 8.64 2.29
N GLU A 133 22.15 8.88 2.61
CA GLU A 133 22.83 8.25 3.74
C GLU A 133 22.22 8.64 5.10
N ILE A 134 21.76 9.89 5.25
CA ILE A 134 21.10 10.36 6.48
C ILE A 134 19.85 9.55 6.84
N GLN A 135 19.13 9.04 5.84
CA GLN A 135 17.86 8.30 6.00
C GLN A 135 17.98 6.81 5.70
N ARG A 136 19.13 6.34 5.20
CA ARG A 136 19.33 4.96 4.74
C ARG A 136 18.91 3.92 5.77
N GLU A 137 19.34 4.07 7.02
CA GLU A 137 19.02 3.13 8.09
C GLU A 137 17.51 3.07 8.35
N THR A 138 16.85 4.23 8.45
CA THR A 138 15.39 4.31 8.63
C THR A 138 14.64 3.69 7.45
N LEU A 139 15.02 4.00 6.21
CA LEU A 139 14.39 3.41 5.03
C LEU A 139 14.58 1.89 4.98
N CYS A 140 15.73 1.39 5.42
CA CYS A 140 15.96 -0.05 5.55
C CYS A 140 15.03 -0.70 6.58
N GLN A 141 14.85 -0.08 7.75
CA GLN A 141 13.91 -0.55 8.76
C GLN A 141 12.47 -0.56 8.21
N TRP A 142 12.05 0.54 7.57
CA TRP A 142 10.73 0.68 6.95
C TRP A 142 10.46 -0.37 5.89
N HIS A 143 11.45 -0.69 5.04
CA HIS A 143 11.31 -1.73 4.04
C HIS A 143 10.98 -3.10 4.62
N TYR A 144 11.50 -3.43 5.80
CA TYR A 144 11.22 -4.69 6.48
C TYR A 144 9.92 -4.67 7.30
N LEU A 145 9.59 -3.53 7.93
CA LEU A 145 8.40 -3.37 8.76
C LEU A 145 7.12 -3.20 7.93
N ASP A 146 7.22 -2.65 6.72
CA ASP A 146 6.14 -2.49 5.75
C ASP A 146 6.47 -3.24 4.43
N PRO A 147 6.27 -4.57 4.38
CA PRO A 147 6.50 -5.38 3.20
C PRO A 147 5.63 -4.97 2.01
N VAL A 148 6.05 -5.35 0.82
CA VAL A 148 5.28 -5.09 -0.41
C VAL A 148 3.88 -5.68 -0.31
N ASP A 149 2.89 -4.81 -0.45
CA ASP A 149 1.48 -5.18 -0.52
C ASP A 149 1.00 -5.31 -1.97
N SER A 150 -0.26 -5.73 -2.12
CA SER A 150 -0.88 -5.90 -3.42
C SER A 150 -1.09 -4.61 -4.20
N LEU A 151 -1.34 -3.49 -3.52
CA LEU A 151 -1.60 -2.22 -4.18
C LEU A 151 -0.31 -1.69 -4.79
N GLU A 152 0.78 -1.77 -4.05
CA GLU A 152 2.12 -1.43 -4.51
C GLU A 152 2.57 -2.34 -5.65
N TRP A 153 2.38 -3.66 -5.53
CA TRP A 153 2.70 -4.60 -6.59
C TRP A 153 1.97 -4.25 -7.89
N VAL A 154 0.65 -4.03 -7.83
CA VAL A 154 -0.15 -3.70 -9.01
C VAL A 154 0.22 -2.33 -9.57
N ARG A 155 0.46 -1.34 -8.72
CA ARG A 155 0.96 -0.03 -9.14
C ARG A 155 2.29 -0.17 -9.88
N ASN A 156 3.22 -0.97 -9.36
CA ASN A 156 4.53 -1.23 -9.98
C ASN A 156 4.39 -1.82 -11.38
N GLN A 157 3.55 -2.84 -11.54
CA GLN A 157 3.29 -3.46 -12.85
C GLN A 157 2.61 -2.50 -13.84
N ARG A 158 1.67 -1.66 -13.36
CA ARG A 158 1.02 -0.65 -14.20
C ARG A 158 1.99 0.40 -14.68
N ILE A 159 2.82 0.93 -13.79
CA ILE A 159 3.84 1.92 -14.14
C ILE A 159 4.83 1.34 -15.14
N ALA A 160 5.27 0.09 -14.92
CA ALA A 160 6.19 -0.58 -15.83
C ALA A 160 5.68 -0.53 -17.29
N GLY A 161 4.40 -0.82 -17.53
CA GLY A 161 3.81 -0.77 -18.87
C GLY A 161 3.86 0.60 -19.57
N TYR A 162 3.98 1.69 -18.81
CA TYR A 162 4.20 3.05 -19.35
C TYR A 162 5.69 3.45 -19.40
N GLN A 163 6.58 2.68 -18.77
CA GLN A 163 8.01 2.94 -18.66
C GLN A 163 8.84 1.79 -19.23
N ASP A 164 8.55 1.40 -20.46
CA ASP A 164 9.25 0.35 -21.23
C ASP A 164 9.28 -1.04 -20.56
N ASP A 165 8.20 -1.41 -19.87
CA ASP A 165 8.10 -2.66 -19.11
C ASP A 165 9.19 -2.79 -18.02
N LYS A 166 9.63 -1.66 -17.46
CA LYS A 166 10.65 -1.60 -16.38
C LYS A 166 9.99 -1.40 -15.01
N PRO A 167 9.71 -2.48 -14.26
CA PRO A 167 9.26 -2.38 -12.87
C PRO A 167 10.39 -1.91 -11.95
N ASN A 168 10.03 -1.33 -10.81
CA ASN A 168 10.95 -1.10 -9.70
C ASN A 168 11.37 -2.44 -9.09
N PRO A 169 12.66 -2.83 -9.16
CA PRO A 169 13.13 -4.12 -8.70
C PRO A 169 13.11 -4.27 -7.17
N PHE A 170 13.07 -3.18 -6.40
CA PHE A 170 12.95 -3.24 -4.93
C PHE A 170 11.55 -3.68 -4.48
N ILE A 171 10.55 -3.57 -5.35
CA ILE A 171 9.20 -4.10 -5.14
C ILE A 171 9.13 -5.58 -5.57
N LEU A 172 9.98 -6.00 -6.52
CA LEU A 172 9.99 -7.37 -7.03
C LEU A 172 10.74 -8.35 -6.13
N ASP A 173 11.83 -7.90 -5.52
CA ASP A 173 12.71 -8.72 -4.70
C ASP A 173 13.00 -8.01 -3.37
N CYS A 174 12.32 -8.41 -2.30
CA CYS A 174 12.55 -7.82 -0.98
C CYS A 174 13.96 -8.05 -0.43
N THR A 175 14.74 -8.99 -0.98
CA THR A 175 16.14 -9.19 -0.59
C THR A 175 17.08 -8.19 -1.27
N LEU A 176 16.64 -7.49 -2.32
CA LEU A 176 17.50 -6.58 -3.07
C LEU A 176 18.03 -5.45 -2.16
N ALA A 177 17.18 -4.87 -1.31
CA ALA A 177 17.58 -3.85 -0.35
C ALA A 177 18.71 -4.35 0.57
N ALA A 178 18.62 -5.59 1.08
CA ALA A 178 19.67 -6.22 1.89
C ALA A 178 21.00 -6.35 1.14
N ARG A 179 20.94 -6.74 -0.15
CA ARG A 179 22.11 -6.94 -1.00
C ARG A 179 22.77 -5.63 -1.44
N THR A 180 22.08 -4.50 -1.34
CA THR A 180 22.60 -3.19 -1.78
C THR A 180 22.88 -2.24 -0.62
N TYR A 181 21.89 -1.93 0.21
CA TYR A 181 21.92 -0.79 1.15
C TYR A 181 21.69 -1.18 2.62
N CYS A 182 21.04 -2.32 2.86
CA CYS A 182 20.50 -2.73 4.16
C CYS A 182 21.24 -3.91 4.79
N GLY A 183 22.46 -4.22 4.33
CA GLY A 183 23.23 -5.38 4.83
C GLY A 183 23.53 -5.35 6.34
N ASP A 184 23.52 -4.16 6.93
CA ASP A 184 23.78 -3.95 8.37
C ASP A 184 22.50 -3.86 9.21
N VAL A 185 21.31 -3.92 8.60
CA VAL A 185 20.01 -3.83 9.30
C VAL A 185 19.41 -5.22 9.42
N SER A 186 19.15 -5.67 10.64
CA SER A 186 18.48 -6.94 10.89
C SER A 186 16.99 -6.84 10.55
N GLY A 187 16.54 -7.58 9.55
CA GLY A 187 15.12 -7.68 9.20
C GLY A 187 14.86 -8.93 8.35
N GLU A 188 13.67 -9.50 8.48
CA GLU A 188 13.26 -10.63 7.65
C GLU A 188 12.59 -10.11 6.38
N CYS A 189 13.08 -10.55 5.21
CA CYS A 189 12.39 -10.35 3.95
C CYS A 189 11.17 -11.27 3.92
N LEU A 190 10.06 -10.74 4.40
CA LEU A 190 8.74 -11.31 4.20
C LEU A 190 8.42 -11.11 2.72
N GLY A 191 8.45 -12.21 1.96
CA GLY A 191 8.10 -12.22 0.55
C GLY A 191 6.75 -11.56 0.31
N ILE A 192 6.53 -11.10 -0.92
CA ILE A 192 5.34 -10.37 -1.38
C ILE A 192 4.07 -10.86 -0.66
N ASN A 193 3.48 -10.00 0.19
CA ASN A 193 2.14 -10.20 0.75
C ASN A 193 1.07 -9.78 -0.29
N ALA A 194 1.34 -9.94 -1.59
CA ALA A 194 0.39 -9.64 -2.65
C ALA A 194 -0.46 -10.88 -2.97
N LEU A 195 -1.73 -10.80 -2.61
CA LEU A 195 -2.78 -11.35 -3.44
C LEU A 195 -3.27 -10.23 -4.37
N PRO A 196 -3.48 -10.45 -5.67
CA PRO A 196 -3.76 -9.38 -6.63
C PRO A 196 -5.01 -8.57 -6.25
N ILE A 197 -4.83 -7.24 -6.12
CA ILE A 197 -5.90 -6.23 -5.99
C ILE A 197 -5.82 -5.31 -7.22
N ALA A 198 -6.81 -5.37 -8.12
CA ALA A 198 -7.14 -4.21 -8.95
C ALA A 198 -7.89 -3.11 -8.16
N PRO A 199 -7.85 -1.84 -8.60
CA PRO A 199 -8.28 -0.70 -7.81
C PRO A 199 -9.57 -0.10 -8.40
N ASP A 200 -10.69 -0.22 -7.68
CA ASP A 200 -11.48 0.93 -7.26
C ASP A 200 -12.53 0.45 -6.23
N GLN A 201 -12.45 0.97 -5.01
CA GLN A 201 -13.05 0.44 -3.77
C GLN A 201 -12.48 -0.94 -3.33
N ALA A 202 -12.21 -1.11 -2.03
CA ALA A 202 -11.63 -2.35 -1.55
C ALA A 202 -12.64 -3.50 -1.73
N VAL A 203 -12.27 -4.53 -2.49
CA VAL A 203 -13.01 -5.80 -2.46
C VAL A 203 -12.85 -6.38 -1.05
N THR A 204 -13.94 -6.42 -0.29
CA THR A 204 -13.92 -6.99 1.08
C THR A 204 -14.52 -8.39 1.08
N LEU A 205 -14.02 -9.25 1.98
CA LEU A 205 -14.64 -10.52 2.35
C LEU A 205 -14.43 -10.71 3.85
N HIS A 206 -15.51 -10.76 4.61
CA HIS A 206 -15.55 -10.96 6.05
C HIS A 206 -16.33 -12.24 6.37
N LEU A 207 -15.80 -13.03 7.30
CA LEU A 207 -16.41 -14.27 7.78
C LEU A 207 -16.65 -14.13 9.27
N PHE A 208 -17.89 -14.26 9.72
CA PHE A 208 -18.16 -14.26 11.15
C PHE A 208 -19.39 -15.11 11.54
N PRO A 209 -19.42 -15.70 12.74
CA PRO A 209 -18.27 -15.83 13.63
C PRO A 209 -17.18 -16.72 13.00
N ASN A 210 -15.93 -16.48 13.37
CA ASN A 210 -14.81 -17.33 13.00
C ASN A 210 -13.81 -17.36 14.18
N PRO A 211 -13.68 -18.47 14.92
CA PRO A 211 -14.21 -19.80 14.64
C PRO A 211 -15.75 -19.92 14.67
N THR A 212 -16.27 -20.96 14.02
CA THR A 212 -17.71 -21.28 13.98
C THR A 212 -17.96 -22.78 14.20
N GLN A 213 -19.23 -23.20 14.23
CA GLN A 213 -19.68 -24.59 14.36
C GLN A 213 -20.55 -24.99 13.16
N GLU A 214 -21.74 -24.39 13.01
CA GLU A 214 -22.74 -24.87 12.03
C GLU A 214 -23.07 -23.89 10.91
N ARG A 215 -22.71 -22.61 11.08
CA ARG A 215 -23.07 -21.55 10.14
C ARG A 215 -22.02 -20.46 10.13
N VAL A 216 -21.73 -19.87 8.99
CA VAL A 216 -20.87 -18.67 8.91
C VAL A 216 -21.56 -17.62 8.05
N GLN A 217 -21.51 -16.38 8.50
CA GLN A 217 -21.93 -15.22 7.73
C GLN A 217 -20.77 -14.74 6.88
N LEU A 218 -21.02 -14.63 5.58
CA LEU A 218 -20.14 -14.03 4.60
C LEU A 218 -20.68 -12.64 4.30
N GLU A 219 -19.86 -11.61 4.54
CA GLU A 219 -20.13 -10.24 4.08
C GLU A 219 -19.04 -9.83 3.10
N TRP A 220 -19.43 -9.35 1.92
CA TRP A 220 -18.47 -8.94 0.90
C TRP A 220 -18.91 -7.72 0.12
N THR A 221 -17.94 -6.94 -0.34
CA THR A 221 -18.14 -5.80 -1.23
C THR A 221 -17.42 -6.08 -2.54
N LEU A 222 -18.15 -6.00 -3.65
CA LEU A 222 -17.65 -6.16 -5.02
C LEU A 222 -17.97 -4.89 -5.80
N PRO A 223 -17.04 -3.94 -5.87
CA PRO A 223 -17.29 -2.67 -6.53
C PRO A 223 -17.25 -2.76 -8.05
N GLU A 224 -16.54 -3.75 -8.60
CA GLU A 224 -16.42 -3.93 -10.03
C GLU A 224 -17.52 -4.81 -10.62
N GLN A 225 -17.97 -4.48 -11.83
CA GLN A 225 -18.94 -5.28 -12.59
C GLN A 225 -18.30 -6.55 -13.19
N SER A 226 -17.87 -7.48 -12.34
CA SER A 226 -17.32 -8.77 -12.73
C SER A 226 -18.11 -9.92 -12.11
N ALA A 227 -18.21 -11.05 -12.83
CA ALA A 227 -18.78 -12.26 -12.28
C ALA A 227 -17.88 -12.80 -11.16
N VAL A 228 -18.47 -13.16 -10.02
CA VAL A 228 -17.73 -13.64 -8.86
C VAL A 228 -18.01 -15.10 -8.64
N GLN A 229 -16.96 -15.84 -8.33
CA GLN A 229 -16.99 -17.25 -8.01
C GLN A 229 -16.44 -17.45 -6.60
N PHE A 230 -17.28 -17.99 -5.73
CA PHE A 230 -16.89 -18.42 -4.40
C PHE A 230 -16.56 -19.90 -4.38
N ARG A 231 -15.59 -20.29 -3.56
CA ARG A 231 -15.25 -21.68 -3.29
C ARG A 231 -14.94 -21.84 -1.80
N ILE A 232 -15.45 -22.89 -1.19
CA ILE A 232 -15.00 -23.38 0.12
C ILE A 232 -14.22 -24.66 -0.13
N SER A 233 -13.00 -24.77 0.40
CA SER A 233 -12.18 -25.98 0.34
C SER A 233 -11.66 -26.39 1.71
N ASP A 234 -11.39 -27.68 1.88
CA ASP A 234 -10.71 -28.19 3.09
C ASP A 234 -9.20 -27.86 3.09
N ALA A 235 -8.50 -28.23 4.16
CA ALA A 235 -7.06 -28.00 4.33
C ALA A 235 -6.17 -28.70 3.27
N LEU A 236 -6.71 -29.68 2.52
CA LEU A 236 -6.02 -30.35 1.41
C LEU A 236 -6.37 -29.73 0.05
N GLY A 237 -7.19 -28.67 0.03
CA GLY A 237 -7.63 -27.98 -1.19
C GLY A 237 -8.81 -28.64 -1.89
N LYS A 238 -9.44 -29.67 -1.30
CA LYS A 238 -10.63 -30.30 -1.88
C LYS A 238 -11.82 -29.36 -1.77
N THR A 239 -12.46 -29.05 -2.90
CA THR A 239 -13.67 -28.23 -2.95
C THR A 239 -14.84 -28.90 -2.21
N ILE A 240 -15.38 -28.19 -1.23
CA ILE A 240 -16.58 -28.53 -0.46
C ILE A 240 -17.83 -27.89 -1.07
N ARG A 241 -17.74 -26.61 -1.45
CA ARG A 241 -18.84 -25.86 -2.06
C ARG A 241 -18.29 -24.84 -3.05
N GLN A 242 -19.04 -24.55 -4.11
CA GLN A 242 -18.71 -23.52 -5.09
C GLN A 242 -20.00 -22.87 -5.59
N TRP A 243 -20.03 -21.54 -5.69
CA TRP A 243 -21.19 -20.79 -6.19
C TRP A 243 -20.76 -19.49 -6.85
N THR A 244 -21.69 -18.77 -7.47
CA THR A 244 -21.45 -17.47 -8.09
C THR A 244 -22.29 -16.38 -7.45
N ALA A 245 -21.78 -15.15 -7.46
CA ALA A 245 -22.48 -13.96 -6.95
C ALA A 245 -22.39 -12.80 -7.95
N THR A 246 -23.34 -11.86 -7.83
CA THR A 246 -23.33 -10.62 -8.59
C THR A 246 -22.43 -9.56 -7.91
N PRO A 247 -22.00 -8.52 -8.63
CA PRO A 247 -21.37 -7.33 -8.05
C PRO A 247 -22.24 -6.65 -6.98
N GLY A 248 -21.64 -5.82 -6.13
CA GLY A 248 -22.29 -5.05 -5.08
C GLY A 248 -21.89 -5.44 -3.65
N GLN A 249 -22.61 -4.88 -2.67
CA GLN A 249 -22.51 -5.29 -1.26
C GLN A 249 -23.48 -6.43 -0.98
N HIS A 250 -22.98 -7.48 -0.34
CA HIS A 250 -23.75 -8.69 -0.08
C HIS A 250 -23.49 -9.23 1.32
N LYS A 251 -24.48 -9.99 1.77
CA LYS A 251 -24.47 -10.68 3.05
C LYS A 251 -25.20 -12.01 2.88
N GLU A 252 -24.49 -13.12 3.08
CA GLU A 252 -25.03 -14.48 2.93
C GLU A 252 -24.68 -15.33 4.16
N GLU A 253 -25.61 -16.17 4.62
CA GLU A 253 -25.32 -17.19 5.63
C GLU A 253 -25.08 -18.54 4.95
N ILE A 254 -23.97 -19.18 5.29
CA ILE A 254 -23.56 -20.48 4.76
C ILE A 254 -23.73 -21.52 5.85
N GLU A 255 -24.55 -22.54 5.58
CA GLU A 255 -24.65 -23.73 6.43
C GLU A 255 -23.41 -24.61 6.26
N LEU A 256 -22.78 -24.97 7.38
CA LEU A 256 -21.59 -25.80 7.51
C LEU A 256 -21.87 -27.11 8.24
N LYS A 257 -23.14 -27.36 8.60
CA LYS A 257 -23.56 -28.54 9.33
C LYS A 257 -23.12 -29.82 8.61
N GLY A 258 -22.43 -30.69 9.34
CA GLY A 258 -21.94 -31.97 8.84
C GLY A 258 -20.54 -31.92 8.21
N LEU A 259 -19.90 -30.74 8.12
CA LEU A 259 -18.49 -30.66 7.78
C LEU A 259 -17.62 -31.05 8.99
N PRO A 260 -16.52 -31.81 8.78
CA PRO A 260 -15.56 -32.13 9.83
C PRO A 260 -14.99 -30.87 10.52
N VAL A 261 -14.69 -30.99 11.82
CA VAL A 261 -13.90 -29.99 12.55
C VAL A 261 -12.54 -29.83 11.88
N GLY A 262 -12.10 -28.59 11.69
CA GLY A 262 -10.83 -28.32 11.04
C GLY A 262 -10.75 -26.95 10.38
N LEU A 263 -9.64 -26.76 9.67
CA LEU A 263 -9.36 -25.54 8.90
C LEU A 263 -9.91 -25.70 7.48
N TYR A 264 -10.63 -24.67 7.03
CA TYR A 264 -11.15 -24.52 5.69
C TYR A 264 -10.68 -23.18 5.12
N GLN A 265 -10.78 -23.06 3.81
CA GLN A 265 -10.49 -21.83 3.08
C GLN A 265 -11.73 -21.41 2.30
N VAL A 266 -12.15 -20.16 2.49
CA VAL A 266 -13.13 -19.49 1.63
C VAL A 266 -12.35 -18.64 0.63
N GLN A 267 -12.53 -18.94 -0.65
CA GLN A 267 -11.97 -18.23 -1.78
C GLN A 267 -13.10 -17.44 -2.47
N LEU A 268 -12.84 -16.19 -2.79
CA LEU A 268 -13.61 -15.35 -3.70
C LEU A 268 -12.72 -15.05 -4.89
N SER A 269 -13.17 -15.42 -6.09
CA SER A 269 -12.45 -15.21 -7.34
C SER A 269 -13.28 -14.39 -8.32
N THR A 270 -12.66 -13.46 -9.02
CA THR A 270 -13.27 -12.74 -10.16
C THR A 270 -12.31 -12.81 -11.35
N ALA A 271 -12.62 -12.11 -12.45
CA ALA A 271 -11.67 -11.92 -13.55
C ALA A 271 -10.40 -11.15 -13.15
N TYR A 272 -10.42 -10.46 -12.00
CA TYR A 272 -9.39 -9.49 -11.58
C TYR A 272 -8.80 -9.81 -10.19
N TYR A 273 -9.53 -10.53 -9.34
CA TYR A 273 -9.20 -10.73 -7.92
C TYR A 273 -9.23 -12.19 -7.50
N GLN A 274 -8.40 -12.53 -6.53
CA GLN A 274 -8.58 -13.72 -5.70
C GLN A 274 -8.35 -13.37 -4.23
N ILE A 275 -9.38 -13.50 -3.42
CA ILE A 275 -9.35 -13.25 -1.97
C ILE A 275 -9.53 -14.57 -1.25
N TYR A 276 -8.69 -14.77 -0.23
CA TYR A 276 -8.77 -15.93 0.63
C TYR A 276 -9.06 -15.51 2.07
N ARG A 277 -9.91 -16.28 2.75
CA ARG A 277 -10.17 -16.18 4.19
C ARG A 277 -10.15 -17.56 4.80
N GLN A 278 -9.49 -17.68 5.95
CA GLN A 278 -9.52 -18.91 6.74
C GLN A 278 -10.87 -19.01 7.45
N LEU A 279 -11.42 -20.21 7.49
CA LEU A 279 -12.63 -20.56 8.23
C LEU A 279 -12.31 -21.72 9.16
N VAL A 280 -12.44 -21.52 10.46
CA VAL A 280 -12.21 -22.55 11.46
C VAL A 280 -13.54 -23.12 11.92
N ILE A 281 -13.78 -24.41 11.66
CA ILE A 281 -14.92 -25.14 12.19
C ILE A 281 -14.48 -25.87 13.45
N THR A 282 -15.18 -25.63 14.55
CA THR A 282 -14.95 -26.23 15.87
C THR A 282 -16.05 -27.21 16.23
N ALA A 283 -15.76 -28.11 17.18
CA ALA A 283 -16.79 -28.98 17.74
C ALA A 283 -17.89 -28.14 18.44
N ARG A 284 -19.10 -28.70 18.50
CA ARG A 284 -20.19 -28.13 19.31
C ARG A 284 -19.79 -28.03 20.78
#